data_AF-A0A968NNN5-F1
#
_entry.id   AF-A0A968NNN5-F1
#
_cell.length_a   1.000
_cell.length_b   1.000
_cell.length_c   1.000
_cell.angle_alpha   90.00
_cell.angle_beta   90.00
_cell.angle_gamma   90.00
#
_symmetry.space_group_name_H-M   'P 1'
#
loop_
_entity.id
_entity.type
_entity.pdbx_description
1 polymer ?
#
loop_
_entity_poly.entity_id
_entity_poly.type
_entity_poly.pdbx_seq_one_letter_code
_entity_poly.pdbx_strand_id
1 'polypeptide(L)'
;MSSTPRKQKILNPNQSYTFRSYFEMRFPIADILQELGVSFNKSHINFPQASTNESNRLLLLRQRLEEAILRVNLTSESARQQVLIAPILLEVAHVTESAINIEYPIEVNQYLKGDLDYYIQSSNHVLVVEAKQADITRGFTQLAVELIALDGWIENSEPILYGAVTTGDIWQF
;
A
#
# COMPACT_ATOMS: atom_id res chain seq x y z
N MET A 1 -26.40 2.00 34.98
CA MET A 1 -25.36 1.17 34.36
C MET A 1 -25.82 0.81 32.95
N SER A 2 -25.48 1.62 31.94
CA SER A 2 -25.80 1.28 30.55
C SER A 2 -24.77 0.26 30.06
N SER A 3 -25.20 -0.97 29.80
CA SER A 3 -24.39 -1.96 29.11
C SER A 3 -24.17 -1.48 27.68
N THR A 4 -22.98 -0.92 27.40
CA THR A 4 -22.51 -0.71 26.05
C THR A 4 -22.58 -2.06 25.32
N PRO A 5 -23.26 -2.18 24.17
CA PRO A 5 -23.32 -3.45 23.46
C PRO A 5 -21.89 -3.89 23.15
N ARG A 6 -21.52 -5.12 23.54
CA ARG A 6 -20.23 -5.71 23.15
C ARG A 6 -20.20 -5.74 21.63
N LYS A 7 -19.41 -4.86 21.00
CA LYS A 7 -19.01 -5.05 19.59
C LYS A 7 -18.45 -6.48 19.50
N GLN A 8 -19.01 -7.27 18.59
CA GLN A 8 -18.51 -8.61 18.31
C GLN A 8 -17.05 -8.48 17.88
N LYS A 9 -16.15 -9.24 18.53
CA LYS A 9 -14.73 -9.20 18.19
C LYS A 9 -14.51 -9.66 16.76
N ILE A 10 -13.79 -8.86 15.96
CA ILE A 10 -13.45 -9.18 14.57
C ILE A 10 -12.26 -10.16 14.54
N LEU A 11 -11.21 -9.88 15.32
CA LEU A 11 -9.99 -10.69 15.35
C LEU A 11 -10.08 -11.77 16.44
N ASN A 12 -9.82 -13.02 16.04
CA ASN A 12 -9.77 -14.16 16.94
C ASN A 12 -8.36 -14.31 17.53
N PRO A 13 -8.19 -14.30 18.86
CA PRO A 13 -6.86 -14.39 19.48
C PRO A 13 -6.15 -15.72 19.29
N ASN A 14 -6.87 -16.77 18.88
CA ASN A 14 -6.32 -18.10 18.59
C ASN A 14 -6.04 -18.32 17.10
N GLN A 15 -6.16 -17.28 16.27
CA GLN A 15 -5.94 -17.34 14.83
C GLN A 15 -4.80 -16.39 14.42
N SER A 16 -3.99 -16.85 13.49
CA SER A 16 -3.02 -16.00 12.78
C SER A 16 -3.66 -15.34 11.57
N TYR A 17 -3.33 -14.08 11.33
CA TYR A 17 -3.78 -13.30 10.19
C TYR A 17 -2.58 -12.79 9.41
N THR A 18 -2.63 -12.96 8.09
CA THR A 18 -1.67 -12.35 7.15
C THR A 18 -2.24 -11.06 6.59
N PHE A 19 -1.43 -10.20 5.97
CA PHE A 19 -1.93 -9.00 5.26
C PHE A 19 -3.04 -9.33 4.25
N ARG A 20 -2.89 -10.45 3.52
CA ARG A 20 -3.94 -10.98 2.63
C ARG A 20 -5.25 -11.31 3.35
N SER A 21 -5.18 -11.78 4.60
CA SER A 21 -6.39 -12.07 5.39
C SER A 21 -7.25 -10.81 5.57
N TYR A 22 -6.62 -9.64 5.78
CA TYR A 22 -7.31 -8.36 5.93
C TYR A 22 -7.92 -7.85 4.63
N PHE A 23 -7.25 -8.09 3.49
CA PHE A 23 -7.85 -7.85 2.18
C PHE A 23 -9.14 -8.67 2.00
N GLU A 24 -9.17 -9.91 2.48
CA GLU A 24 -10.32 -10.80 2.31
C GLU A 24 -11.47 -10.53 3.32
N MET A 25 -11.21 -9.75 4.38
CA MET A 25 -12.22 -9.40 5.39
C MET A 25 -13.33 -8.52 4.82
N ARG A 26 -14.56 -8.79 5.28
CA ARG A 26 -15.77 -8.05 4.88
C ARG A 26 -16.28 -7.14 6.01
N PHE A 27 -15.35 -6.47 6.69
CA PHE A 27 -15.65 -5.48 7.73
C PHE A 27 -15.23 -4.08 7.26
N PRO A 28 -15.87 -3.01 7.75
CA PRO A 28 -15.41 -1.66 7.52
C PRO A 28 -13.98 -1.46 8.05
N ILE A 29 -13.14 -0.76 7.28
CA ILE A 29 -11.74 -0.48 7.65
C ILE A 29 -11.61 0.08 9.07
N ALA A 30 -12.48 1.02 9.45
CA ALA A 30 -12.46 1.64 10.77
C ALA A 30 -12.67 0.63 11.91
N ASP A 31 -13.51 -0.40 11.71
CA ASP A 31 -13.74 -1.41 12.73
C ASP A 31 -12.54 -2.37 12.85
N ILE A 32 -11.91 -2.73 11.73
CA ILE A 32 -10.69 -3.55 11.70
C ILE A 32 -9.55 -2.81 12.41
N LEU A 33 -9.33 -1.55 12.05
CA LEU A 33 -8.26 -0.72 12.60
C LEU A 33 -8.44 -0.48 14.11
N GLN A 34 -9.68 -0.33 14.57
CA GLN A 34 -9.98 -0.22 15.99
C GLN A 34 -9.57 -1.46 16.80
N GLU A 35 -9.69 -2.67 16.23
CA GLU A 35 -9.23 -3.92 16.88
C GLU A 35 -7.70 -4.01 16.97
N LEU A 36 -6.99 -3.32 16.07
CA LEU A 36 -5.54 -3.18 16.08
C LEU A 36 -5.07 -1.98 16.92
N GLY A 37 -5.98 -1.27 17.60
CA GLY A 37 -5.65 -0.17 18.50
C GLY A 37 -5.39 1.18 17.83
N VAL A 38 -5.72 1.34 16.55
CA VAL A 38 -5.53 2.59 15.80
C VAL A 38 -6.85 3.21 15.34
N SER A 39 -6.85 4.54 15.21
CA SER A 39 -8.00 5.31 14.71
C SER A 39 -7.90 5.54 13.20
N PHE A 40 -9.05 5.62 12.54
CA PHE A 40 -9.14 5.90 11.11
C PHE A 40 -9.74 7.28 10.83
N ASN A 41 -9.10 8.05 9.94
CA ASN A 41 -9.60 9.33 9.44
C ASN A 41 -9.45 9.39 7.91
N LYS A 42 -10.41 10.03 7.24
CA LYS A 42 -10.32 10.38 5.81
C LYS A 42 -10.19 11.88 5.67
N SER A 43 -9.14 12.32 4.99
CA SER A 43 -8.91 13.74 4.68
C SER A 43 -8.21 13.88 3.33
N HIS A 44 -8.21 15.09 2.79
CA HIS A 44 -7.40 15.41 1.61
C HIS A 44 -5.95 15.64 2.05
N ILE A 45 -5.01 14.98 1.37
CA ILE A 45 -3.58 15.21 1.56
C ILE A 45 -3.11 16.18 0.49
N ASN A 46 -2.52 17.30 0.91
CA ASN A 46 -1.84 18.23 0.01
C ASN A 46 -0.37 17.85 -0.03
N PHE A 47 0.02 17.06 -1.03
CA PHE A 47 1.42 16.70 -1.22
C PHE A 47 2.24 17.91 -1.70
N PRO A 48 3.45 18.12 -1.14
CA PRO A 48 4.35 19.11 -1.69
C PRO A 48 4.74 18.74 -3.12
N GLN A 49 4.79 19.73 -4.02
CA GLN A 49 5.28 19.51 -5.38
C GLN A 49 6.80 19.61 -5.39
N ALA A 50 7.46 18.52 -5.80
CA ALA A 50 8.90 18.54 -6.05
C ALA A 50 9.18 19.22 -7.39
N SER A 51 10.16 20.13 -7.43
CA SER A 51 10.76 20.59 -8.68
C SER A 51 11.76 19.52 -9.14
N THR A 52 11.48 18.87 -10.27
CA THR A 52 12.42 17.93 -10.90
C THR A 52 12.91 18.48 -12.24
N ASN A 53 14.22 18.35 -12.47
CA ASN A 53 14.83 18.68 -13.76
C ASN A 53 14.68 17.55 -14.79
N GLU A 54 14.13 16.40 -14.38
CA GLU A 54 13.96 15.19 -15.20
C GLU A 54 12.69 15.19 -16.05
N SER A 55 12.21 16.37 -16.47
CA SER A 55 10.96 16.53 -17.21
C SER A 55 10.93 15.68 -18.50
N ASN A 56 12.05 15.56 -19.20
CA ASN A 56 12.16 14.73 -20.39
C ASN A 56 12.02 13.23 -20.06
N ARG A 57 12.56 12.78 -18.93
CA ARG A 57 12.52 11.38 -18.53
C ARG A 57 11.10 10.96 -18.16
N LEU A 58 10.39 11.80 -17.42
CA LEU A 58 8.98 11.60 -17.10
C LEU A 58 8.09 11.60 -18.34
N LEU A 59 8.37 12.48 -19.31
CA LEU A 59 7.68 12.49 -20.61
C LEU A 59 7.90 11.17 -21.37
N LEU A 60 9.13 10.65 -21.40
CA LEU A 60 9.45 9.37 -22.03
C LEU A 60 8.82 8.18 -21.30
N LEU A 61 8.75 8.19 -19.97
CA LEU A 61 7.99 7.18 -19.22
C LEU A 61 6.52 7.21 -19.64
N ARG A 62 5.90 8.40 -19.62
CA ARG A 62 4.50 8.56 -20.02
C ARG A 62 4.23 8.02 -21.41
N GLN A 63 5.06 8.39 -22.39
CA GLN A 63 4.91 7.89 -23.77
C GLN A 63 4.99 6.36 -23.82
N ARG A 64 5.98 5.74 -23.16
CA ARG A 64 6.12 4.29 -23.12
C ARG A 64 4.91 3.59 -22.49
N LEU A 65 4.36 4.15 -21.42
CA LEU A 65 3.17 3.60 -20.75
C LEU A 65 1.93 3.70 -21.65
N GLU A 66 1.67 4.88 -22.25
CA GLU A 66 0.57 5.09 -23.20
C GLU A 66 0.67 4.13 -24.39
N GLU A 67 1.89 3.96 -24.90
CA GLU A 67 2.22 3.02 -25.98
C GLU A 67 2.00 1.55 -25.60
N ALA A 68 2.35 1.15 -24.38
CA ALA A 68 2.20 -0.21 -23.91
C ALA A 68 0.73 -0.59 -23.68
N ILE A 69 -0.08 0.34 -23.15
CA ILE A 69 -1.52 0.16 -22.95
C ILE A 69 -2.24 -0.19 -24.27
N LEU A 70 -1.79 0.38 -25.40
CA LEU A 70 -2.38 0.11 -26.71
C LEU A 70 -1.94 -1.24 -27.33
N ARG A 71 -0.86 -1.84 -26.83
CA ARG A 71 -0.23 -3.02 -27.45
C ARG A 71 -0.29 -4.28 -26.60
N VAL A 72 -0.50 -4.14 -25.29
CA VAL A 72 -0.52 -5.27 -24.35
C VAL A 72 -1.93 -5.48 -23.79
N ASN A 73 -2.36 -6.74 -23.73
CA ASN A 73 -3.60 -7.10 -23.08
C ASN A 73 -3.40 -7.17 -21.55
N LEU A 74 -3.95 -6.20 -20.82
CA LEU A 74 -3.72 -5.98 -19.38
C LEU A 74 -4.73 -6.72 -18.48
N THR A 75 -5.20 -7.91 -18.90
CA THR A 75 -6.23 -8.67 -18.18
C THR A 75 -5.74 -9.32 -16.89
N SER A 76 -4.46 -9.67 -16.79
CA SER A 76 -3.88 -10.28 -15.59
C SER A 76 -3.19 -9.26 -14.67
N GLU A 77 -3.14 -9.58 -13.37
CA GLU A 77 -2.37 -8.83 -12.37
C GLU A 77 -0.91 -8.74 -12.79
N SER A 78 -0.28 -9.88 -13.14
CA SER A 78 1.11 -9.91 -13.61
C SER A 78 1.38 -9.02 -14.84
N ALA A 79 0.43 -8.92 -15.78
CA ALA A 79 0.58 -8.02 -16.93
C ALA A 79 0.56 -6.55 -16.50
N ARG A 80 -0.37 -6.15 -15.61
CA ARG A 80 -0.43 -4.78 -15.08
C ARG A 80 0.79 -4.45 -14.23
N GLN A 81 1.25 -5.39 -13.42
CA GLN A 81 2.48 -5.28 -12.65
C GLN A 81 3.69 -4.97 -13.54
N GLN A 82 3.93 -5.78 -14.56
CA GLN A 82 5.12 -5.63 -15.41
C GLN A 82 5.06 -4.41 -16.33
N VAL A 83 3.87 -4.08 -16.83
CA VAL A 83 3.70 -3.06 -17.88
C VAL A 83 3.44 -1.67 -17.31
N LEU A 84 2.75 -1.58 -16.17
CA LEU A 84 2.34 -0.30 -15.59
C LEU A 84 3.06 -0.01 -14.28
N ILE A 85 2.98 -0.92 -13.31
CA ILE A 85 3.42 -0.65 -11.94
C ILE A 85 4.95 -0.60 -11.85
N ALA A 86 5.64 -1.67 -12.27
CA ALA A 86 7.09 -1.76 -12.15
C ALA A 86 7.84 -0.62 -12.86
N PRO A 87 7.48 -0.20 -14.10
CA PRO A 87 8.13 0.94 -14.74
C PRO A 87 7.97 2.26 -13.97
N ILE A 88 6.79 2.50 -13.37
CA ILE A 88 6.55 3.69 -12.54
C ILE A 88 7.39 3.63 -11.27
N LEU A 89 7.40 2.49 -10.57
CA LEU A 89 8.17 2.34 -9.34
C LEU A 89 9.68 2.50 -9.60
N LEU A 90 10.22 1.87 -10.64
CA LEU A 90 11.62 2.03 -11.02
C LEU A 90 11.98 3.48 -11.36
N GLU A 91 11.05 4.23 -11.93
CA GLU A 91 11.24 5.65 -12.20
C GLU A 91 11.25 6.47 -10.90
N VAL A 92 10.33 6.19 -9.97
CA VAL A 92 10.34 6.81 -8.63
C VAL A 92 11.68 6.57 -7.96
N ALA A 93 12.12 5.31 -7.88
CA ALA A 93 13.39 4.95 -7.27
C ALA A 93 14.59 5.65 -7.89
N HIS A 94 14.59 5.82 -9.22
CA HIS A 94 15.64 6.57 -9.90
C HIS A 94 15.64 8.04 -9.51
N VAL A 95 14.48 8.71 -9.54
CA VAL A 95 14.34 10.14 -9.26
C VAL A 95 14.60 10.47 -7.79
N THR A 96 14.26 9.55 -6.87
CA THR A 96 14.42 9.74 -5.43
C THR A 96 15.68 9.08 -4.85
N GLU A 97 16.51 8.46 -5.69
CA GLU A 97 17.70 7.71 -5.29
C GLU A 97 17.43 6.68 -4.18
N SER A 98 16.25 6.03 -4.24
CA SER A 98 15.78 5.11 -3.20
C SER A 98 15.85 3.65 -3.64
N ALA A 99 15.91 2.75 -2.66
CA ALA A 99 15.78 1.31 -2.91
C ALA A 99 14.30 0.89 -2.91
N ILE A 100 13.94 -0.04 -3.79
CA ILE A 100 12.63 -0.72 -3.75
C ILE A 100 12.87 -2.17 -3.34
N ASN A 101 12.23 -2.57 -2.26
CA ASN A 101 12.08 -3.96 -1.88
C ASN A 101 10.74 -4.46 -2.42
N ILE A 102 10.74 -5.59 -3.12
CA ILE A 102 9.56 -6.23 -3.69
C ILE A 102 9.29 -7.49 -2.89
N GLU A 103 8.03 -7.73 -2.49
CA GLU A 103 7.65 -8.86 -1.63
C GLU A 103 8.51 -8.92 -0.35
N TYR A 104 8.62 -7.78 0.35
CA TYR A 104 9.47 -7.68 1.54
C TYR A 104 8.79 -8.32 2.76
N PRO A 105 9.36 -9.39 3.35
CA PRO A 105 8.70 -10.12 4.43
C PRO A 105 8.82 -9.36 5.77
N ILE A 106 7.70 -9.25 6.48
CA ILE A 106 7.61 -8.71 7.84
C ILE A 106 6.81 -9.66 8.74
N GLU A 107 7.26 -9.87 9.96
CA GLU A 107 6.51 -10.57 11.00
C GLU A 107 6.67 -9.87 12.35
N VAL A 108 5.68 -9.06 12.72
CA VAL A 108 5.65 -8.36 14.02
C VAL A 108 4.99 -9.23 15.08
N ASN A 109 3.85 -9.85 14.75
CA ASN A 109 3.12 -10.76 15.62
C ASN A 109 2.11 -11.61 14.83
N GLN A 110 1.28 -12.39 15.53
CA GLN A 110 0.29 -13.27 14.89
C GLN A 110 -0.79 -12.56 14.05
N TYR A 111 -1.02 -11.26 14.27
CA TYR A 111 -1.98 -10.44 13.53
C TYR A 111 -1.30 -9.63 12.41
N LEU A 112 -0.01 -9.33 12.54
CA LEU A 112 0.72 -8.41 11.67
C LEU A 112 1.90 -9.13 11.03
N LYS A 113 1.63 -9.88 9.96
CA LYS A 113 2.65 -10.60 9.20
C LYS A 113 2.30 -10.83 7.73
N GLY A 114 3.32 -11.02 6.92
CA GLY A 114 3.21 -11.29 5.49
C GLY A 114 4.25 -10.50 4.70
N ASP A 115 4.06 -10.44 3.39
CA ASP A 115 4.96 -9.73 2.49
C ASP A 115 4.32 -8.40 2.08
N LEU A 116 5.13 -7.34 2.11
CA LEU A 116 4.77 -6.04 1.56
C LEU A 116 4.98 -6.07 0.04
N ASP A 117 3.96 -5.73 -0.74
CA ASP A 117 4.03 -5.82 -2.22
C ASP A 117 5.20 -4.99 -2.76
N TYR A 118 5.26 -3.70 -2.41
CA TYR A 118 6.41 -2.83 -2.69
C TYR A 118 6.70 -1.90 -1.51
N TYR A 119 7.94 -1.93 -1.05
CA TYR A 119 8.44 -1.04 0.00
C TYR A 119 9.59 -0.19 -0.53
N ILE A 120 9.31 1.11 -0.67
CA ILE A 120 10.28 2.12 -1.08
C ILE A 120 10.97 2.67 0.16
N GLN A 121 12.18 2.19 0.40
CA GLN A 121 12.98 2.62 1.55
C GLN A 121 13.69 3.94 1.20
N SER A 122 13.22 5.00 1.83
CA SER A 122 13.73 6.37 1.70
C SER A 122 13.65 7.06 3.07
N SER A 123 13.89 8.37 3.15
CA SER A 123 13.67 9.11 4.41
C SER A 123 12.22 9.05 4.90
N ASN A 124 11.24 8.91 3.98
CA ASN A 124 9.82 8.99 4.30
C ASN A 124 9.07 7.65 4.16
N HIS A 125 9.75 6.52 3.95
CA HIS A 125 9.18 5.15 3.84
C HIS A 125 7.81 5.05 3.15
N VAL A 126 7.78 4.60 1.90
CA VAL A 126 6.52 4.50 1.14
C VAL A 126 6.17 3.04 0.88
N LEU A 127 4.95 2.64 1.25
CA LEU A 127 4.36 1.37 0.85
C LEU A 127 3.47 1.54 -0.37
N VAL A 128 3.50 0.57 -1.28
CA VAL A 128 2.54 0.48 -2.37
C VAL A 128 1.95 -0.92 -2.34
N VAL A 129 0.62 -1.00 -2.27
CA VAL A 129 -0.16 -2.24 -2.34
C VAL A 129 -0.80 -2.36 -3.72
N GLU A 130 -0.67 -3.54 -4.33
CA GLU A 130 -1.43 -3.87 -5.53
C GLU A 130 -2.86 -4.27 -5.14
N ALA A 131 -3.84 -3.53 -5.64
CA ALA A 131 -5.25 -3.85 -5.44
C ALA A 131 -5.63 -5.12 -6.22
N LYS A 132 -5.63 -6.23 -5.50
CA LYS A 132 -6.15 -7.52 -5.97
C LYS A 132 -7.59 -7.37 -6.45
N GLN A 133 -7.93 -8.02 -7.55
CA GLN A 133 -9.28 -7.94 -8.17
C GLN A 133 -9.74 -6.49 -8.48
N ALA A 134 -8.81 -5.55 -8.64
CA ALA A 134 -9.07 -4.12 -8.80
C ALA A 134 -9.86 -3.47 -7.64
N ASP A 135 -9.87 -4.09 -6.45
CA ASP A 135 -10.60 -3.56 -5.30
C ASP A 135 -9.72 -2.64 -4.46
N ILE A 136 -9.71 -1.35 -4.82
CA ILE A 136 -8.98 -0.31 -4.08
C ILE A 136 -9.45 -0.22 -2.63
N THR A 137 -10.74 -0.43 -2.34
CA THR A 137 -11.28 -0.27 -0.97
C THR A 137 -10.69 -1.32 -0.04
N ARG A 138 -10.66 -2.59 -0.47
CA ARG A 138 -10.01 -3.67 0.30
C ARG A 138 -8.49 -3.55 0.26
N GLY A 139 -7.92 -3.03 -0.82
CA GLY A 139 -6.51 -2.66 -0.89
C GLY A 139 -6.11 -1.64 0.18
N PHE A 140 -6.96 -0.64 0.48
CA PHE A 140 -6.70 0.32 1.56
C PHE A 140 -6.74 -0.31 2.94
N THR A 141 -7.62 -1.29 3.15
CA THR A 141 -7.61 -2.06 4.41
C THR A 141 -6.30 -2.84 4.56
N GLN A 142 -5.83 -3.49 3.49
CA GLN A 142 -4.53 -4.17 3.50
C GLN A 142 -3.38 -3.18 3.78
N LEU A 143 -3.32 -2.08 3.02
CA LEU A 143 -2.31 -1.03 3.18
C LEU A 143 -2.26 -0.46 4.60
N ALA A 144 -3.41 -0.15 5.20
CA ALA A 144 -3.45 0.39 6.55
C ALA A 144 -2.89 -0.59 7.58
N VAL A 145 -3.13 -1.89 7.41
CA VAL A 145 -2.58 -2.93 8.30
C VAL A 145 -1.08 -3.11 8.08
N GLU A 146 -0.63 -3.07 6.83
CA GLU A 146 0.80 -3.10 6.49
C GLU A 146 1.56 -1.90 7.07
N LEU A 147 0.97 -0.69 7.05
CA LEU A 147 1.57 0.50 7.68
C LEU A 147 1.73 0.35 9.20
N ILE A 148 0.77 -0.24 9.89
CA ILE A 148 0.87 -0.54 11.34
C ILE A 148 1.98 -1.55 11.59
N ALA A 149 2.09 -2.58 10.75
CA ALA A 149 3.16 -3.56 10.87
C ALA A 149 4.53 -2.92 10.61
N LEU A 150 4.65 -2.06 9.60
CA LEU A 150 5.89 -1.35 9.29
C LEU A 150 6.32 -0.43 10.44
N ASP A 151 5.39 0.32 11.04
CA ASP A 151 5.65 1.18 12.21
C ASP A 151 6.27 0.40 13.38
N GLY A 152 5.77 -0.82 13.64
CA GLY A 152 6.34 -1.71 14.65
C GLY A 152 7.62 -2.46 14.23
N TRP A 153 7.96 -2.45 12.94
CA TRP A 153 9.10 -3.20 12.38
C TRP A 153 10.36 -2.33 12.24
N ILE A 154 10.21 -1.05 11.92
CA ILE A 154 11.35 -0.15 11.70
C ILE A 154 11.80 0.52 13.00
N GLU A 155 13.11 0.61 13.19
CA GLU A 155 13.72 1.39 14.28
C GLU A 155 13.87 2.88 13.88
N ASN A 156 12.77 3.53 13.49
CA ASN A 156 12.79 4.94 13.07
C ASN A 156 11.92 5.84 13.94
N SER A 157 12.35 7.09 14.06
CA SER A 157 11.63 8.16 14.78
C SER A 157 10.80 9.06 13.84
N GLU A 158 10.63 8.63 12.60
CA GLU A 158 9.86 9.38 11.60
C GLU A 158 8.37 9.34 11.94
N PRO A 159 7.68 10.49 11.97
CA PRO A 159 6.31 10.56 12.49
C PRO A 159 5.25 10.08 11.50
N ILE A 160 5.58 9.91 10.22
CA ILE A 160 4.59 9.66 9.16
C ILE A 160 5.14 8.64 8.16
N LEU A 161 4.39 7.55 8.00
CA LEU A 161 4.58 6.56 6.93
C LEU A 161 3.55 6.84 5.82
N TYR A 162 3.98 6.75 4.57
CA TYR A 162 3.09 6.97 3.43
C TYR A 162 2.75 5.65 2.74
N GLY A 163 1.58 5.62 2.13
CA GLY A 163 1.05 4.46 1.45
C GLY A 163 0.36 4.84 0.15
N ALA A 164 0.30 3.91 -0.79
CA ALA A 164 -0.58 4.00 -1.94
C ALA A 164 -1.18 2.63 -2.26
N VAL A 165 -2.39 2.64 -2.82
CA VAL A 165 -3.02 1.46 -3.42
C VAL A 165 -3.14 1.68 -4.91
N THR A 166 -2.74 0.70 -5.71
CA THR A 166 -2.77 0.81 -7.17
C THR A 166 -3.39 -0.40 -7.86
N THR A 167 -4.14 -0.15 -8.93
CA THR A 167 -4.55 -1.17 -9.90
C THR A 167 -3.62 -1.22 -11.13
N GLY A 168 -2.59 -0.38 -11.14
CA GLY A 168 -1.72 -0.10 -12.28
C GLY A 168 -2.13 1.18 -13.02
N ASP A 169 -3.41 1.29 -13.38
CA ASP A 169 -4.01 2.45 -14.06
C ASP A 169 -4.42 3.57 -13.09
N ILE A 170 -4.83 3.22 -11.87
CA ILE A 170 -5.23 4.16 -10.83
C ILE A 170 -4.26 4.02 -9.66
N TRP A 171 -3.80 5.15 -9.13
CA TRP A 171 -3.02 5.25 -7.89
C TRP A 171 -3.78 6.13 -6.91
N GLN A 172 -4.04 5.63 -5.71
CA GLN A 172 -4.67 6.37 -4.62
C GLN A 172 -3.75 6.35 -3.39
N PHE A 173 -3.65 7.48 -2.71
CA PHE A 173 -2.80 7.71 -1.54
C PHE A 173 -3.68 7.94 -0.31
#